data_AF-A0A848WL60-F1
#
_entry.id   AF-A0A848WL60-F1
#
_cell.length_a   1.000
_cell.length_b   1.000
_cell.length_c   1.000
_cell.angle_alpha   90.00
_cell.angle_beta   90.00
_cell.angle_gamma   90.00
#
_symmetry.space_group_name_H-M   'P 1'
#
loop_
_entity.id
_entity.type
_entity.pdbx_description
1 polymer ?
#
loop_
_entity_poly.entity_id
_entity_poly.type
_entity_poly.pdbx_seq_one_letter_code
_entity_poly.pdbx_strand_id
1 'polypeptide(L)' 'MNWADIEENWASVVDLIVYHFPYTERMELMKIGGELTSFARYLAGVHDLTLKEALEAVEFILLRDGVVPQRISKAA' A
#
# COMPACT_ATOMS: atom_id res chain seq x y z
N MET A 1 -4.05 -3.62 -12.83
CA MET A 1 -3.88 -4.10 -11.46
C MET A 1 -4.65 -3.25 -10.44
N ASN A 2 -5.92 -3.55 -10.25
CA ASN A 2 -6.72 -2.91 -9.20
C ASN A 2 -6.22 -3.39 -7.81
N TRP A 3 -6.75 -2.84 -6.71
CA TRP A 3 -6.31 -3.26 -5.38
C TRP A 3 -6.59 -4.75 -5.08
N ALA A 4 -7.65 -5.32 -5.65
CA ALA A 4 -7.95 -6.74 -5.47
C ALA A 4 -6.83 -7.63 -6.05
N ASP A 5 -6.26 -7.24 -7.18
CA ASP A 5 -5.12 -7.93 -7.76
C ASP A 5 -3.86 -7.84 -6.85
N ILE A 6 -3.71 -6.74 -6.10
CA ILE A 6 -2.62 -6.55 -5.11
C ILE A 6 -2.84 -7.42 -3.88
N GLU A 7 -4.07 -7.51 -3.40
CA GLU A 7 -4.46 -8.37 -2.28
C GLU A 7 -4.19 -9.85 -2.62
N GLU A 8 -4.55 -10.30 -3.82
CA GLU A 8 -4.26 -11.65 -4.31
C GLU A 8 -2.75 -11.95 -4.42
N ASN A 9 -1.93 -10.94 -4.73
CA ASN A 9 -0.49 -11.06 -4.88
C ASN A 9 0.31 -10.46 -3.71
N TRP A 10 -0.33 -10.29 -2.55
CA TRP A 10 0.20 -9.46 -1.46
C TRP A 10 1.62 -9.84 -1.04
N ALA A 11 1.91 -11.13 -0.92
CA ALA A 11 3.24 -11.63 -0.55
C ALA A 11 4.36 -11.12 -1.49
N SER A 12 4.07 -10.99 -2.79
CA SER A 12 5.01 -10.47 -3.79
C SER A 12 5.14 -8.95 -3.71
N VAL A 13 4.10 -8.26 -3.25
CA VAL A 13 4.07 -6.79 -3.10
C VAL A 13 4.75 -6.35 -1.79
N VAL A 14 4.77 -7.20 -0.76
CA VAL A 14 5.44 -6.91 0.52
C VAL A 14 6.92 -6.55 0.35
N ASP A 15 7.64 -7.21 -0.56
CA ASP A 15 9.05 -6.89 -0.85
C ASP A 15 9.21 -5.47 -1.38
N LEU A 16 8.31 -5.07 -2.28
CA LEU A 16 8.28 -3.75 -2.87
C LEU A 16 7.95 -2.69 -1.80
N ILE A 17 6.97 -2.96 -0.94
CA ILE A 17 6.57 -2.05 0.14
C ILE A 17 7.74 -1.82 1.10
N VAL A 18 8.41 -2.88 1.55
CA VAL A 18 9.57 -2.77 2.46
C VAL A 18 10.71 -2.01 1.81
N TYR A 19 10.87 -2.10 0.49
CA TYR A 19 11.88 -1.34 -0.24
C TYR A 19 11.62 0.18 -0.25
N HIS A 20 10.37 0.62 -0.44
CA HIS A 20 10.06 2.07 -0.48
C HIS A 20 9.77 2.68 0.89
N PHE A 21 9.27 1.89 1.83
CA PHE A 21 8.89 2.34 3.16
C PHE A 21 9.84 1.72 4.20
N PRO A 22 11.02 2.32 4.44
CA PRO A 22 11.94 1.84 5.48
C PRO A 22 11.25 1.81 6.85
N TYR A 23 11.70 0.96 7.78
CA TYR A 23 11.06 0.74 9.09
C TYR A 23 9.70 0.01 9.07
N THR A 24 9.21 -0.34 7.88
CA THR A 24 8.08 -1.26 7.74
C THR A 24 8.54 -2.70 8.01
N GLU A 25 7.81 -3.38 8.88
CA GLU A 25 8.07 -4.77 9.25
C GLU A 25 7.29 -5.73 8.36
N ARG A 26 8.03 -6.60 7.64
CA ARG A 26 7.48 -7.65 6.79
C ARG A 26 6.43 -8.50 7.52
N MET A 27 6.69 -8.88 8.77
CA MET A 27 5.79 -9.75 9.53
C MET A 27 4.44 -9.09 9.82
N GLU A 28 4.42 -7.79 10.09
CA GLU A 28 3.18 -7.04 10.29
C GLU A 28 2.41 -6.92 8.97
N LEU A 29 3.10 -6.66 7.86
CA LEU A 29 2.46 -6.64 6.55
C LEU A 29 1.83 -7.99 6.20
N MET A 30 2.51 -9.11 6.50
CA MET A 30 1.95 -10.45 6.26
C MET A 30 0.67 -10.72 7.08
N LYS A 31 0.52 -10.12 8.27
CA LYS A 31 -0.71 -10.21 9.06
C LYS A 31 -1.86 -9.38 8.47
N ILE A 32 -1.54 -8.24 7.86
CA ILE A 32 -2.51 -7.35 7.23
C ILE A 32 -3.15 -7.99 5.99
N GLY A 33 -2.43 -8.88 5.30
CA GLY A 33 -2.97 -9.68 4.21
C GLY A 33 -3.45 -8.87 3.00
N GLY A 34 -2.96 -7.63 2.84
CA GLY A 34 -3.30 -6.78 1.70
C GLY A 34 -4.56 -5.94 1.84
N GLU A 35 -5.19 -5.88 3.01
CA GLU A 35 -6.32 -4.97 3.21
C GLU A 35 -5.84 -3.50 3.23
N LEU A 36 -6.33 -2.69 2.27
CA LEU A 36 -5.86 -1.32 2.03
C LEU A 36 -5.92 -0.43 3.27
N THR A 37 -7.04 -0.46 3.99
CA THR A 37 -7.26 0.44 5.12
C THR A 37 -6.32 0.10 6.28
N SER A 38 -6.16 -1.18 6.58
CA SER A 38 -5.27 -1.68 7.63
C SER A 38 -3.83 -1.43 7.27
N PHE A 39 -3.46 -1.61 6.00
CA PHE A 39 -2.13 -1.25 5.50
C PHE A 39 -1.85 0.26 5.62
N ALA A 40 -2.77 1.11 5.17
CA ALA A 40 -2.62 2.55 5.26
C ALA A 40 -2.56 3.04 6.71
N ARG A 41 -3.36 2.44 7.62
CA ARG A 41 -3.27 2.73 9.07
C ARG A 41 -1.94 2.31 9.67
N TYR A 42 -1.44 1.15 9.27
CA TYR A 42 -0.14 0.66 9.71
C TYR A 42 0.98 1.61 9.24
N LEU A 43 0.99 1.97 7.96
CA LEU A 43 1.95 2.94 7.42
C LEU A 43 1.87 4.30 8.11
N ALA A 44 0.65 4.79 8.34
CA ALA A 44 0.42 6.02 9.07
C ALA A 44 1.07 6.00 10.46
N GLY A 45 0.90 4.90 11.21
CA GLY A 45 1.51 4.73 12.53
C GLY A 45 3.03 4.59 12.50
N VAL A 46 3.59 3.90 11.51
CA VAL A 46 5.05 3.66 11.42
C VAL A 46 5.80 4.91 10.97
N HIS A 47 5.20 5.72 10.08
CA HIS A 47 5.87 6.86 9.44
C HIS A 47 5.40 8.22 9.93
N ASP A 48 4.62 8.26 11.02
CA ASP A 48 4.02 9.48 11.56
C ASP A 48 3.26 10.29 10.51
N LEU A 49 2.50 9.57 9.67
CA LEU A 49 1.65 10.17 8.63
C LEU A 49 0.20 10.20 9.10
N THR A 50 -0.58 11.10 8.53
CA THR A 50 -2.03 10.96 8.57
C THR A 50 -2.49 9.79 7.70
N LEU A 51 -3.68 9.25 7.97
CA LEU A 51 -4.26 8.20 7.14
C LEU A 51 -4.37 8.61 5.65
N LYS A 52 -4.64 9.90 5.40
CA LYS A 52 -4.73 10.44 4.04
C LYS A 52 -3.36 10.40 3.34
N GLU A 53 -2.31 10.89 3.99
CA GLU A 53 -0.96 10.87 3.44
C GLU A 53 -0.46 9.44 3.21
N ALA A 54 -0.79 8.51 4.10
CA ALA A 54 -0.47 7.11 3.92
C ALA A 54 -1.17 6.51 2.67
N LEU A 55 -2.45 6.81 2.47
CA LEU A 55 -3.17 6.38 1.26
C LEU A 55 -2.55 6.97 -0.02
N GLU A 56 -2.22 8.26 0.00
CA GLU A 56 -1.56 8.94 -1.13
C GLU A 56 -0.17 8.34 -1.43
N ALA A 57 0.61 8.01 -0.41
CA ALA A 57 1.93 7.39 -0.57
C ALA A 57 1.83 5.98 -1.18
N VAL A 58 0.84 5.20 -0.74
CA VAL A 58 0.57 3.86 -1.27
C VAL A 58 0.17 3.93 -2.74
N GLU A 59 -0.76 4.83 -3.09
CA GLU A 59 -1.14 5.07 -4.49
C GLU A 59 0.06 5.51 -5.33
N PHE A 60 0.90 6.41 -4.82
CA PHE A 60 2.07 6.90 -5.55
C PHE A 60 3.07 5.79 -5.88
N ILE A 61 3.42 4.93 -4.93
CA ILE A 61 4.37 3.83 -5.16
C ILE A 61 3.82 2.81 -6.16
N LEU A 62 2.53 2.47 -6.00
CA LEU A 62 1.89 1.52 -6.90
C LEU A 62 1.72 2.07 -8.31
N LEU A 63 1.50 3.39 -8.47
CA LEU A 63 1.52 4.05 -9.78
C LEU A 63 2.94 4.09 -10.37
N ARG A 64 3.95 4.38 -9.55
CA ARG A 64 5.35 4.53 -9.99
C ARG A 64 5.94 3.22 -10.52
N ASP A 65 5.65 2.10 -9.85
CA ASP A 65 6.19 0.79 -10.24
C ASP A 65 5.26 0.03 -11.19
N GLY A 66 4.21 0.69 -11.72
CA GLY A 66 3.31 0.13 -12.73
C GLY A 66 2.30 -0.90 -12.18
N VAL A 67 2.08 -0.91 -10.88
CA VAL A 67 1.26 -1.88 -10.13
C VAL A 67 -0.20 -1.42 -9.98
N VAL A 68 -0.63 -0.23 -10.48
CA VAL A 68 -2.07 0.17 -10.54
C VAL A 68 -2.48 0.89 -11.84
N PRO A 69 -3.66 0.58 -12.44
CA PRO A 69 -4.26 1.27 -13.58
C PRO A 69 -5.27 2.34 -13.10
N GLN A 70 -5.53 3.31 -13.98
CA GLN A 70 -6.17 4.62 -13.80
C GLN A 70 -7.63 4.70 -13.24
N ARG A 71 -8.09 3.84 -12.32
CA ARG A 71 -9.50 3.83 -11.87
C ARG A 71 -9.81 4.42 -10.49
N ILE A 72 -8.93 5.24 -9.92
CA ILE A 72 -9.27 6.10 -8.75
C ILE A 72 -9.50 7.56 -9.20
N SER A 73 -9.77 7.78 -10.50
CA SER A 73 -10.12 9.10 -11.04
C SER A 73 -11.54 9.08 -11.61
N LYS A 74 -12.56 8.82 -10.78
CA LYS A 74 -13.93 9.29 -11.03
C LYS A 74 -14.84 9.09 -9.81
N ALA A 75 -14.97 10.13 -9.01
CA ALA A 75 -16.26 10.57 -8.48
C ALA A 75 -16.15 12.10 -8.28
N ALA A 76 -16.61 12.82 -9.30
CA ALA A 76 -17.11 14.17 -9.18
C ALA A 76 -18.52 14.12 -8.56
#